data_AF-A0A7C1RES3-F1
#
_entry.id   AF-A0A7C1RES3-F1
#
_cell.length_a   1.000
_cell.length_b   1.000
_cell.length_c   1.000
_cell.angle_alpha   90.00
_cell.angle_beta   90.00
_cell.angle_gamma   90.00
#
_symmetry.space_group_name_H-M   'P 1'
#
loop_
_entity.id
_entity.type
_entity.pdbx_description
1 polymer ?
#
loop_
_entity_poly.entity_id
_entity_poly.type
_entity_poly.pdbx_seq_one_letter_code
_entity_poly.pdbx_strand_id
1 'polypeptide(L)'
;MTVSKLSLYQGALLNLSIERLSAIDEDIEPRHALDDVWDNQLRDRVLQKGQWNFATRSVKLEASDSTTSTFGYQFAFDKASDFIRTLAVCQDEYFDIPLTRYTDEASWWFADMDPIYVRYVSN
;
A
#
# COMPACT_ATOMS: atom_id res chain seq x y z
N MET A 1 -17.13 7.67 -8.05
CA MET A 1 -16.84 9.08 -7.70
C MET A 1 -15.38 9.17 -7.36
N THR A 2 -14.59 9.91 -8.14
CA THR A 2 -13.19 10.20 -7.83
C THR A 2 -13.14 11.36 -6.84
N VAL A 3 -12.57 11.15 -5.66
CA VAL A 3 -12.36 12.22 -4.68
C VAL A 3 -11.15 13.03 -5.12
N SER A 4 -11.29 14.36 -5.24
CA SER A 4 -10.17 15.24 -5.60
C SER A 4 -9.42 15.71 -4.35
N LYS A 5 -8.13 16.04 -4.49
CA LYS A 5 -7.33 16.63 -3.41
C LYS A 5 -8.01 17.88 -2.82
N LEU A 6 -8.56 18.73 -3.69
CA LEU A 6 -9.34 19.91 -3.28
C LEU A 6 -10.56 19.53 -2.43
N SER A 7 -11.36 18.54 -2.83
CA SER A 7 -12.53 18.12 -2.04
C SER A 7 -12.15 17.55 -0.67
N LEU A 8 -10.99 16.87 -0.58
CA LEU A 8 -10.47 16.36 0.68
C LEU A 8 -10.06 17.50 1.61
N TYR A 9 -9.33 18.49 1.09
CA TYR A 9 -8.89 19.65 1.85
C TYR A 9 -10.07 20.49 2.32
N GLN A 10 -11.04 20.75 1.45
CA GLN A 10 -12.28 21.43 1.82
C GLN A 10 -13.04 20.68 2.94
N GLY A 11 -13.08 19.35 2.90
CA GLY A 11 -13.66 18.53 3.96
C GLY A 11 -12.89 18.64 5.28
N ALA A 12 -11.56 18.65 5.24
CA ALA A 12 -10.72 18.83 6.42
C ALA A 12 -10.90 20.22 7.05
N LEU A 13 -10.90 21.28 6.25
CA LEU A 13 -11.11 22.66 6.71
C LEU A 13 -12.51 22.85 7.30
N LEU A 14 -13.53 22.22 6.71
CA LEU A 14 -14.88 22.21 7.25
C LEU A 14 -14.93 21.61 8.66
N ASN A 15 -14.23 20.50 8.90
CA ASN A 15 -14.15 19.89 10.24
C ASN A 15 -13.44 20.78 11.27
N LEU A 16 -12.55 21.66 10.80
CA LEU A 16 -11.87 22.66 11.64
C LEU A 16 -12.64 23.98 11.75
N SER A 17 -13.80 24.11 11.09
CA SER A 17 -14.57 25.36 10.99
C SER A 17 -13.78 26.54 10.37
N ILE A 18 -12.83 26.23 9.49
CA ILE A 18 -12.06 27.21 8.71
C ILE A 18 -12.76 27.42 7.37
N GLU A 19 -12.62 28.60 6.78
CA GLU A 19 -13.12 28.90 5.44
C GLU A 19 -12.61 27.88 4.41
N ARG A 20 -13.47 27.54 3.45
CA ARG A 20 -13.15 26.54 2.42
C ARG A 20 -12.25 27.16 1.37
N LEU A 21 -11.30 26.35 0.90
CA LEU A 21 -10.56 26.64 -0.33
C LEU A 21 -11.52 26.64 -1.54
N SER A 22 -11.41 27.65 -2.39
CA SER A 22 -11.99 27.73 -3.72
C SER A 22 -11.14 27.03 -4.79
N ALA A 23 -9.81 26.99 -4.61
CA ALA A 23 -8.85 26.35 -5.51
C ALA A 23 -7.68 25.70 -4.74
N ILE A 24 -6.98 24.76 -5.39
CA ILE A 24 -5.90 23.98 -4.75
C ILE A 24 -4.56 24.72 -4.72
N ASP A 25 -4.46 25.81 -5.46
CA ASP A 25 -3.26 26.64 -5.64
C ASP A 25 -3.35 27.98 -4.89
N GLU A 26 -4.33 28.15 -4.00
CA GLU A 26 -4.44 29.34 -3.16
C GLU A 26 -3.25 29.50 -2.22
N ASP A 27 -2.66 30.68 -2.22
CA ASP A 27 -1.54 31.02 -1.35
C ASP A 27 -2.02 31.45 0.04
N ILE A 28 -2.57 30.49 0.78
CA ILE A 28 -3.03 30.68 2.17
C ILE A 28 -2.38 29.66 3.10
N GLU A 29 -2.13 30.08 4.34
CA GLU A 29 -1.49 29.27 5.38
C GLU A 29 -2.18 27.91 5.64
N PRO A 30 -3.53 27.81 5.74
CA PRO A 30 -4.19 26.52 5.96
C PRO A 30 -3.93 25.49 4.85
N ARG A 31 -3.74 25.95 3.61
CA ARG A 31 -3.44 25.05 2.48
C ARG A 31 -2.00 24.56 2.53
N HIS A 32 -1.04 25.44 2.85
CA HIS A 32 0.36 25.04 3.09
C HIS A 32 0.45 23.98 4.20
N ALA A 33 -0.24 24.18 5.33
CA ALA A 33 -0.25 23.21 6.43
C ALA A 33 -0.85 21.84 6.03
N LEU A 34 -1.89 21.83 5.20
CA LEU A 34 -2.45 20.60 4.65
C LEU A 34 -1.51 19.92 3.65
N ASP A 35 -0.78 20.69 2.86
CA ASP A 35 0.24 20.18 1.94
C ASP A 35 1.40 19.52 2.69
N ASP A 36 1.90 20.11 3.78
CA ASP A 36 2.93 19.48 4.62
C ASP A 36 2.51 18.09 5.12
N VAL A 37 1.23 17.94 5.49
CA VAL A 37 0.67 16.66 5.93
C VAL A 37 0.50 15.68 4.76
N TRP A 38 0.06 16.17 3.61
CA TRP A 38 -0.09 15.38 2.39
C TRP A 38 1.25 14.83 1.90
N ASP A 39 2.26 15.70 1.82
CA ASP A 39 3.60 15.38 1.34
C ASP A 39 4.37 14.48 2.31
N ASN A 40 4.01 14.50 3.60
CA ASN A 40 4.48 13.53 4.60
C ASN A 40 3.78 12.15 4.50
N GLN A 41 3.23 11.82 3.32
CA GLN A 41 2.66 10.52 2.97
C GLN A 41 1.63 10.01 4.00
N LEU A 42 0.79 10.91 4.55
CA LEU A 42 -0.17 10.55 5.59
C LEU A 42 -1.08 9.39 5.13
N ARG A 43 -1.50 9.39 3.87
CA ARG A 43 -2.33 8.33 3.27
C ARG A 43 -1.70 6.96 3.48
N ASP A 44 -0.46 6.81 3.05
CA ASP A 44 0.28 5.55 3.10
C ASP A 44 0.53 5.14 4.55
N ARG A 45 0.87 6.09 5.42
CA ARG A 45 1.04 5.85 6.86
C ARG A 45 -0.24 5.35 7.54
N VAL A 46 -1.41 5.83 7.12
CA VAL A 46 -2.71 5.33 7.62
C VAL A 46 -3.00 3.94 7.06
N LEU A 47 -2.71 3.71 5.78
CA LEU A 47 -2.86 2.40 5.16
C LEU A 47 -1.96 1.33 5.82
N GLN A 48 -0.74 1.69 6.24
CA GLN A 48 0.16 0.78 6.96
C GLN A 48 -0.37 0.34 8.33
N LYS A 49 -1.18 1.16 9.00
CA LYS A 49 -1.66 0.91 10.37
C LYS A 49 -2.77 -0.14 10.47
N GLY A 50 -3.46 -0.45 9.37
CA GLY A 50 -4.64 -1.31 9.38
C GLY A 50 -4.65 -2.33 8.26
N GLN A 51 -5.42 -3.39 8.46
CA GLN A 51 -5.73 -4.39 7.42
C GLN A 51 -7.08 -4.00 6.79
N TRP A 52 -7.05 -2.98 5.95
CA TRP A 52 -8.25 -2.36 5.39
C TRP A 52 -8.86 -3.21 4.26
N ASN A 53 -10.03 -3.79 4.48
CA ASN A 53 -10.71 -4.62 3.47
C ASN A 53 -10.86 -3.93 2.10
N PHE A 54 -11.13 -2.62 2.08
CA PHE A 54 -11.30 -1.86 0.83
C PHE A 54 -9.99 -1.62 0.07
N ALA A 55 -8.84 -1.73 0.75
CA ALA A 55 -7.52 -1.53 0.16
C ALA A 55 -6.75 -2.86 -0.01
N THR A 56 -7.33 -3.98 0.43
CA THR A 56 -6.71 -5.29 0.27
C THR A 56 -6.85 -5.77 -1.17
N ARG A 57 -5.72 -6.17 -1.76
CA ARG A 57 -5.67 -6.89 -3.03
C ARG A 57 -5.16 -8.31 -2.81
N SER A 58 -5.74 -9.26 -3.55
CA SER A 58 -5.28 -10.66 -3.59
C SER A 58 -4.68 -10.93 -4.96
N VAL A 59 -3.48 -11.53 -4.99
CA VAL A 59 -2.77 -11.84 -6.23
C VAL A 59 -2.14 -13.23 -6.14
N LYS A 60 -2.06 -13.90 -7.30
CA LYS A 60 -1.18 -15.04 -7.52
C LYS A 60 0.13 -14.49 -8.10
N LEU A 61 1.26 -14.85 -7.51
CA LEU A 61 2.58 -14.45 -7.97
C LEU A 61 3.36 -15.71 -8.38
N GLU A 62 3.89 -15.67 -9.60
CA GLU A 62 4.88 -16.63 -10.08
C GLU A 62 6.29 -16.07 -9.81
N ALA A 63 7.30 -16.93 -9.81
CA ALA A 63 8.68 -16.52 -9.61
C ALA A 63 9.09 -15.42 -10.61
N SER A 64 9.80 -14.42 -10.10
CA SER A 64 10.27 -13.29 -10.89
C SER A 64 11.42 -13.70 -11.81
N ASP A 65 11.34 -13.30 -13.07
CA ASP A 65 12.47 -13.35 -14.00
C ASP A 65 13.50 -12.23 -13.74
N SER A 66 13.14 -11.22 -12.95
CA SER A 66 13.96 -10.01 -12.74
C SER A 66 15.07 -10.22 -11.71
N THR A 67 14.86 -11.13 -10.75
CA THR A 67 15.74 -11.33 -9.61
C THR A 67 15.81 -12.81 -9.27
N THR A 68 17.02 -13.33 -9.15
CA THR A 68 17.26 -14.71 -8.68
C THR A 68 17.96 -14.67 -7.34
N SER A 69 17.52 -15.53 -6.42
CA SER A 69 18.14 -15.65 -5.11
C SER A 69 19.55 -16.22 -5.25
N THR A 70 20.53 -15.58 -4.63
CA THR A 70 21.93 -16.05 -4.66
C THR A 70 22.19 -17.12 -3.60
N PHE A 71 21.38 -17.17 -2.53
CA PHE A 71 21.48 -18.15 -1.45
C PHE A 71 20.16 -18.25 -0.65
N GLY A 72 19.93 -19.37 0.02
CA GLY A 72 18.74 -19.58 0.85
C GLY A 72 17.53 -20.00 0.02
N TYR A 73 16.45 -19.21 0.07
CA TYR A 73 15.20 -19.49 -0.65
C TYR A 73 15.42 -19.56 -2.16
N GLN A 74 14.71 -20.46 -2.85
CA GLN A 74 14.92 -20.70 -4.29
C GLN A 74 14.34 -19.59 -5.19
N PHE A 75 13.21 -18.99 -4.82
CA PHE A 75 12.46 -18.07 -5.66
C PHE A 75 12.29 -16.69 -5.03
N ALA A 76 12.23 -15.66 -5.88
CA ALA A 76 11.93 -14.28 -5.52
C ALA A 76 10.64 -13.85 -6.24
N PHE A 77 9.82 -13.04 -5.57
CA PHE A 77 8.53 -12.56 -6.09
C PHE A 77 8.46 -11.05 -5.97
N ASP A 78 8.20 -10.34 -7.07
CA ASP A 78 8.15 -8.88 -7.08
C ASP A 78 6.91 -8.35 -6.34
N LYS A 79 7.13 -7.34 -5.51
CA LYS A 79 6.05 -6.55 -4.93
C LYS A 79 5.50 -5.56 -5.96
N ALA A 80 4.20 -5.34 -5.94
CA ALA A 80 3.58 -4.30 -6.74
C ALA A 80 4.07 -2.90 -6.32
N SER A 81 4.06 -1.94 -7.25
CA SER A 81 4.51 -0.56 -6.99
C SER A 81 3.63 0.19 -5.99
N ASP A 82 2.38 -0.23 -5.82
CA ASP A 82 1.42 0.31 -4.86
C ASP A 82 1.35 -0.51 -3.56
N PHE A 83 2.30 -1.43 -3.34
CA PHE A 83 2.39 -2.23 -2.12
C PHE A 83 2.65 -1.35 -0.89
N ILE A 84 1.82 -1.52 0.15
CA ILE A 84 1.97 -0.84 1.44
C ILE A 84 2.32 -1.81 2.56
N ARG A 85 1.65 -2.97 2.63
CA ARG A 85 1.82 -3.93 3.74
C ARG A 85 1.32 -5.32 3.36
N THR A 86 2.04 -6.35 3.79
CA THR A 86 1.62 -7.75 3.68
C THR A 86 0.55 -8.09 4.72
N LEU A 87 -0.56 -8.70 4.27
CA LEU A 87 -1.58 -9.27 5.17
C LEU A 87 -1.40 -10.77 5.33
N ALA A 88 -1.25 -11.48 4.22
CA ALA A 88 -1.11 -12.93 4.21
C ALA A 88 -0.31 -13.40 3.00
N VAL A 89 0.49 -14.44 3.22
CA VAL A 89 1.16 -15.21 2.16
C VAL A 89 0.75 -16.66 2.37
N CYS A 90 0.19 -17.27 1.33
CA CYS A 90 -0.43 -18.60 1.37
C CYS A 90 0.05 -19.48 0.21
N GLN A 91 -0.12 -20.78 0.39
CA GLN A 91 0.25 -21.82 -0.57
C GLN A 91 -0.89 -22.13 -1.55
N ASP A 92 -2.10 -21.70 -1.22
CA ASP A 92 -3.34 -21.97 -1.96
C ASP A 92 -4.10 -20.68 -2.29
N GLU A 93 -4.96 -20.75 -3.31
CA GLU A 93 -5.75 -19.63 -3.81
C GLU A 93 -6.91 -19.21 -2.89
N TYR A 94 -7.32 -20.08 -1.97
CA TYR A 94 -8.37 -19.78 -0.98
C TYR A 94 -7.82 -19.05 0.25
N PHE A 95 -6.50 -19.04 0.41
CA PHE A 95 -5.77 -18.50 1.56
C PHE A 95 -6.03 -19.26 2.86
N ASP A 96 -6.25 -20.58 2.76
CA ASP A 96 -6.51 -21.45 3.91
C ASP A 96 -5.20 -22.03 4.50
N ILE A 97 -4.16 -22.14 3.69
CA ILE A 97 -2.86 -22.75 4.05
C ILE A 97 -1.80 -21.65 4.05
N PRO A 98 -1.50 -21.04 5.22
CA PRO A 98 -0.47 -20.02 5.30
C PRO A 98 0.91 -20.60 4.94
N LEU A 99 1.67 -19.85 4.15
CA LEU A 99 3.07 -20.12 3.92
C LEU A 99 3.85 -19.57 5.11
N THR A 100 4.43 -20.46 5.92
CA THR A 100 5.21 -20.07 7.11
C THR A 100 6.69 -19.86 6.81
N ARG A 101 7.19 -20.46 5.73
CA ARG A 101 8.58 -20.36 5.28
C ARG A 101 8.69 -19.39 4.12
N TYR A 102 8.62 -18.11 4.42
CA TYR A 102 8.95 -17.04 3.49
C TYR A 102 9.65 -15.90 4.22
N THR A 103 10.37 -15.09 3.46
CA THR A 103 10.95 -13.83 3.93
C THR A 103 10.37 -12.67 3.13
N ASP A 104 10.08 -11.57 3.82
CA ASP A 104 9.60 -10.32 3.25
C ASP A 104 10.72 -9.27 3.38
N GLU A 105 11.38 -8.93 2.27
CA GLU A 105 12.57 -8.07 2.25
C GLU A 105 12.53 -7.07 1.10
N ALA A 106 12.71 -5.78 1.41
CA ALA A 106 12.75 -4.69 0.43
C ALA A 106 11.60 -4.79 -0.60
N SER A 107 11.93 -5.03 -1.87
CA SER A 107 10.97 -5.10 -2.98
C SER A 107 10.49 -6.52 -3.31
N TRP A 108 10.89 -7.52 -2.52
CA TRP A 108 10.63 -8.92 -2.83
C TRP A 108 10.05 -9.72 -1.66
N TRP A 109 9.35 -10.79 -2.00
CA TRP A 109 9.18 -11.93 -1.13
C TRP A 109 10.06 -13.06 -1.61
N PHE A 110 10.61 -13.84 -0.67
CA PHE A 110 11.43 -15.01 -0.96
C PHE A 110 10.79 -16.26 -0.39
N ALA A 111 10.71 -17.32 -1.19
CA ALA A 111 10.16 -18.61 -0.78
C ALA A 111 10.76 -19.77 -1.59
N ASP A 112 10.55 -21.01 -1.11
CA ASP A 112 10.94 -22.24 -1.80
C ASP A 112 9.81 -22.83 -2.68
N MET A 113 8.66 -22.14 -2.75
CA MET A 113 7.47 -22.58 -3.46
C MET A 113 7.11 -21.56 -4.55
N ASP A 114 6.67 -22.07 -5.71
CA ASP A 114 6.18 -21.31 -6.85
C ASP A 114 4.96 -22.04 -7.44
N PRO A 115 3.77 -21.41 -7.57
CA PRO A 115 3.43 -20.03 -7.22
C PRO A 115 3.14 -19.81 -5.74
N ILE A 116 3.11 -18.54 -5.32
CA ILE A 116 2.58 -18.11 -4.02
C ILE A 116 1.33 -17.23 -4.17
N TYR A 117 0.50 -17.19 -3.15
CA TYR A 117 -0.71 -16.38 -3.11
C TYR A 117 -0.60 -15.32 -2.02
N VAL A 118 -0.70 -14.03 -2.39
CA VAL A 118 -0.44 -12.92 -1.47
C VAL A 118 -1.65 -12.00 -1.37
N ARG A 119 -2.00 -11.64 -0.14
CA ARG A 119 -2.89 -10.52 0.19
C ARG A 119 -2.06 -9.37 0.75
N TYR A 120 -2.20 -8.19 0.16
CA TYR A 120 -1.50 -6.98 0.62
C TYR A 120 -2.40 -5.74 0.57
N VAL A 121 -2.07 -4.73 1.39
CA VAL A 121 -2.70 -3.40 1.34
C VAL A 121 -2.08 -2.63 0.18
N SER A 122 -2.93 -2.07 -0.67
CA SER A 122 -2.56 -1.24 -1.81
C SER A 122 -2.94 0.22 -1.61
N ASN A 123 -2.13 1.11 -2.15
CA ASN A 123 -2.47 2.53 -2.33
C ASN A 123 -3.19 2.81 -3.66
#